data_AF-K7ZLQ5-F1
#
_entry.id   AF-K7ZLQ5-F1
#
_cell.length_a   1.000
_cell.length_b   1.000
_cell.length_c   1.000
_cell.angle_alpha   90.00
_cell.angle_beta   90.00
_cell.angle_gamma   90.00
#
_symmetry.space_group_name_H-M   'P 1'
#
loop_
_entity.id
_entity.type
_entity.pdbx_description
1 polymer ?
#
loop_
_entity_poly.entity_id
_entity_poly.type
_entity_poly.pdbx_seq_one_letter_code
_entity_poly.pdbx_strand_id
1 'polypeptide(L)'
;MDKKQIKSFVSAYHKQTKSDVLIDDDINTDEFFSIGDEDSNEWATDDNVDDHIVKNHLEMIVDQVATDKEFYIFESLIQGRSYQDISDVLECSEQSVRLWYETLLDKIVEVIE
;
A
#
# COMPACT_ATOMS: atom_id res chain seq x y z
N MET A 1 16.00 -3.77 3.71
CA MET A 1 15.39 -2.59 3.06
C MET A 1 15.70 -1.40 3.94
N ASP A 2 16.23 -0.30 3.40
CA ASP A 2 16.55 0.89 4.20
C ASP A 2 15.36 1.86 4.30
N LYS A 3 15.45 2.81 5.25
CA LYS A 3 14.42 3.83 5.52
C LYS A 3 14.03 4.64 4.27
N LYS A 4 14.98 4.92 3.38
CA LYS A 4 14.76 5.72 2.16
C LYS A 4 14.01 4.89 1.11
N GLN A 5 14.31 3.60 1.00
CA GLN A 5 13.59 2.66 0.14
C GLN A 5 12.13 2.55 0.58
N ILE A 6 11.86 2.39 1.88
CA ILE A 6 10.48 2.31 2.40
C ILE A 6 9.70 3.59 2.10
N LYS A 7 10.28 4.77 2.36
CA LYS A 7 9.63 6.06 2.05
C LYS A 7 9.32 6.22 0.57
N SER A 8 10.27 5.85 -0.29
CA SER A 8 10.11 5.94 -1.74
C SER A 8 8.96 5.04 -2.20
N PHE A 9 8.92 3.80 -1.69
CA PHE A 9 7.86 2.84 -1.96
C PHE A 9 6.48 3.37 -1.54
N VAL A 10 6.31 3.76 -0.26
CA VAL A 10 5.02 4.28 0.26
C VAL A 10 4.53 5.49 -0.57
N SER A 11 5.44 6.39 -0.97
CA SER A 11 5.08 7.57 -1.76
C SER A 11 4.73 7.29 -3.23
N ALA A 12 5.13 6.12 -3.76
CA ALA A 12 4.89 5.72 -5.14
C ALA A 12 3.70 4.76 -5.27
N TYR A 13 3.43 3.96 -4.24
CA TYR A 13 2.45 2.87 -4.27
C TYR A 13 1.03 3.32 -4.65
N HIS A 14 0.54 4.40 -4.04
CA HIS A 14 -0.80 4.96 -4.33
C HIS A 14 -0.96 5.47 -5.78
N LYS A 15 0.12 5.64 -6.54
CA LYS A 15 0.08 6.08 -7.94
C LYS A 15 -0.07 4.90 -8.89
N GLN A 16 0.39 3.73 -8.48
CA GLN A 16 0.30 2.49 -9.26
C GLN A 16 -1.10 1.88 -9.15
N THR A 17 -1.72 1.94 -7.96
CA THR A 17 -3.08 1.44 -7.68
C THR A 17 -4.22 2.29 -8.23
N LYS A 18 -3.93 3.47 -8.81
CA LYS A 18 -4.95 4.31 -9.49
C LYS A 18 -5.14 3.95 -10.98
N SER A 19 -4.36 3.00 -11.49
CA SER A 19 -4.44 2.56 -12.89
C SER A 19 -5.39 1.38 -13.11
N ASP A 20 -6.16 0.97 -12.09
CA ASP A 20 -7.26 0.03 -12.28
C ASP A 20 -8.46 0.83 -12.79
N VAL A 21 -8.51 0.99 -14.10
CA VAL A 21 -9.78 1.22 -14.79
C VAL A 21 -10.65 0.04 -14.40
N LEU A 22 -11.63 0.28 -13.53
CA LEU A 22 -12.70 -0.68 -13.26
C LEU A 22 -13.46 -0.85 -14.57
N ILE A 23 -13.03 -1.80 -15.39
CA ILE A 23 -13.82 -2.30 -16.50
C ILE A 23 -14.97 -3.03 -15.80
N ASP A 24 -16.13 -2.38 -15.76
CA ASP A 24 -17.41 -2.99 -15.41
C ASP A 24 -17.79 -3.91 -16.57
N ASP A 25 -16.99 -4.95 -16.79
CA ASP A 25 -17.41 -6.05 -17.63
C ASP A 25 -18.41 -6.83 -16.81
N ASP A 26 -19.66 -6.80 -17.27
CA ASP A 26 -20.76 -7.62 -16.78
C ASP A 26 -20.36 -9.10 -16.95
N ILE A 27 -19.59 -9.62 -15.97
CA ILE A 27 -19.07 -10.99 -16.01
C ILE A 27 -20.28 -11.91 -15.91
N ASN A 28 -20.68 -12.43 -17.07
CA ASN A 28 -21.65 -13.50 -17.14
C ASN A 28 -21.07 -14.71 -16.41
N THR A 29 -21.63 -15.05 -15.25
CA THR A 29 -21.15 -16.14 -14.39
C THR A 29 -21.18 -17.50 -15.08
N ASP A 30 -21.98 -17.66 -16.13
CA ASP A 30 -22.04 -18.90 -16.93
C ASP A 30 -20.82 -19.03 -17.87
N GLU A 31 -20.21 -17.91 -18.25
CA GLU A 31 -19.01 -17.86 -19.09
C GLU A 31 -17.72 -17.92 -18.26
N PHE A 32 -17.76 -17.50 -16.99
CA PHE A 32 -16.62 -17.53 -16.05
C PHE A 32 -16.01 -18.93 -15.84
N PHE A 33 -16.84 -19.98 -15.84
CA PHE A 33 -16.38 -21.37 -15.71
C PHE A 33 -16.21 -22.09 -17.05
N SER A 34 -16.52 -21.41 -18.16
CA SER A 34 -16.36 -21.96 -19.49
C SER A 34 -14.91 -21.75 -19.93
N ILE A 35 -14.15 -22.83 -20.08
CA ILE A 35 -12.83 -22.78 -20.72
C ILE A 35 -13.09 -22.62 -22.23
N GLY A 36 -13.28 -21.38 -22.67
CA GLY A 36 -13.20 -20.99 -24.06
C GLY A 36 -11.74 -20.98 -24.50
N ASP A 37 -11.48 -21.46 -25.73
CA ASP A 37 -10.18 -21.42 -26.43
C ASP A 37 -9.80 -19.97 -26.82
N GLU A 38 -9.96 -19.02 -25.89
CA GLU A 38 -9.57 -17.63 -26.11
C GLU A 38 -8.15 -17.43 -25.55
N ASP A 39 -7.22 -17.29 -26.49
CA ASP A 39 -5.89 -16.68 -26.34
C ASP A 39 -6.02 -15.19 -25.90
N SER A 40 -6.84 -14.89 -24.89
CA SER A 40 -6.87 -13.58 -24.25
C SER A 40 -5.73 -13.52 -23.24
N ASN A 41 -4.55 -13.19 -23.76
CA ASN A 41 -3.34 -12.83 -23.02
C ASN A 41 -3.50 -11.55 -22.16
N GLU A 42 -4.72 -11.13 -21.84
CA GLU A 42 -5.05 -9.87 -21.16
C GLU A 42 -4.92 -9.94 -19.63
N TRP A 43 -4.86 -11.14 -19.03
CA TRP A 43 -4.57 -11.30 -17.60
C TRP A 43 -3.09 -11.16 -17.26
N ALA A 44 -2.23 -11.01 -18.26
CA ALA A 44 -0.79 -10.84 -18.14
C ALA A 44 -0.38 -9.38 -18.39
N THR A 45 -1.23 -8.41 -18.02
CA THR A 45 -0.69 -7.08 -17.74
C THR A 45 0.24 -7.19 -16.54
N ASP A 46 1.35 -6.47 -16.64
CA ASP A 46 2.44 -6.38 -15.68
C ASP A 46 1.94 -5.74 -14.37
N ASP A 47 1.05 -6.43 -13.66
CA ASP A 47 0.36 -5.97 -12.46
C ASP A 47 1.30 -6.09 -11.26
N ASN A 48 2.50 -5.51 -11.37
CA ASN A 48 3.36 -5.09 -10.29
C ASN A 48 3.36 -6.02 -9.06
N VAL A 49 3.39 -7.34 -9.29
CA VAL A 49 3.15 -8.38 -8.28
C VAL A 49 4.19 -8.25 -7.17
N ASP A 50 5.40 -7.86 -7.55
CA ASP A 50 6.50 -7.54 -6.66
C ASP A 50 6.15 -6.39 -5.69
N ASP A 51 5.47 -5.33 -6.15
CA ASP A 51 5.08 -4.21 -5.30
C ASP A 51 3.97 -4.63 -4.31
N HIS A 52 3.03 -5.50 -4.70
CA HIS A 52 2.06 -6.08 -3.77
C HIS A 52 2.70 -7.01 -2.73
N ILE A 53 3.72 -7.79 -3.12
CA ILE A 53 4.49 -8.62 -2.19
C ILE A 53 5.23 -7.73 -1.17
N VAL A 54 5.87 -6.65 -1.64
CA VAL A 54 6.58 -5.70 -0.75
C VAL A 54 5.60 -5.01 0.19
N LYS A 55 4.42 -4.57 -0.30
CA LYS A 55 3.38 -4.01 0.56
C LYS A 55 2.95 -4.99 1.65
N ASN A 56 2.58 -6.21 1.28
CA ASN A 56 2.10 -7.21 2.25
C ASN A 56 3.17 -7.52 3.31
N HIS A 57 4.44 -7.57 2.90
CA HIS A 57 5.54 -7.77 3.84
C HIS A 57 5.68 -6.59 4.81
N LEU A 58 5.59 -5.34 4.33
CA LEU A 58 5.60 -4.16 5.18
C LEU A 58 4.40 -4.12 6.13
N GLU A 59 3.20 -4.42 5.65
CA GLU A 59 1.97 -4.48 6.47
C GLU A 59 2.11 -5.50 7.61
N MET A 60 2.64 -6.68 7.34
CA MET A 60 2.90 -7.70 8.36
C MET A 60 3.86 -7.19 9.45
N ILE A 61 4.93 -6.48 9.07
CA ILE A 61 5.87 -5.90 10.03
C ILE A 61 5.21 -4.77 10.83
N VAL A 62 4.46 -3.90 10.15
CA VAL A 62 3.73 -2.79 10.78
C VAL A 62 2.74 -3.34 11.80
N ASP A 63 1.98 -4.38 11.48
CA ASP A 63 1.04 -5.04 12.41
C ASP A 63 1.74 -5.57 13.67
N GLN A 64 3.00 -6.00 13.55
CA GLN A 64 3.78 -6.50 14.68
C GLN A 64 4.36 -5.38 15.58
N VAL A 65 4.81 -4.26 15.02
CA VAL A 65 5.63 -3.26 15.75
C VAL A 65 4.95 -1.91 15.96
N ALA A 66 3.90 -1.61 15.20
CA ALA A 66 3.23 -0.32 15.26
C ALA A 66 2.27 -0.27 16.44
N THR A 67 2.17 0.92 17.04
CA THR A 67 0.97 1.29 17.81
C THR A 67 -0.19 1.57 16.86
N ASP A 68 -1.43 1.56 17.37
CA ASP A 68 -2.63 1.88 16.57
C ASP A 68 -2.50 3.22 15.80
N LYS A 69 -1.83 4.21 16.40
CA LYS A 69 -1.56 5.50 15.76
C LYS A 69 -0.57 5.40 14.62
N GLU A 70 0.55 4.69 14.84
CA GLU A 70 1.57 4.49 13.82
C GLU A 70 1.03 3.67 12.65
N PHE A 71 0.22 2.64 12.95
CA PHE A 71 -0.50 1.85 11.95
C PHE A 71 -1.41 2.74 11.08
N TYR A 72 -2.26 3.56 11.71
CA TYR A 72 -3.14 4.48 10.98
C TYR A 72 -2.36 5.45 10.09
N ILE A 73 -1.21 5.96 10.55
CA ILE A 73 -0.36 6.86 9.77
C ILE A 73 0.21 6.14 8.56
N PHE A 74 0.72 4.91 8.73
CA PHE A 74 1.25 4.10 7.63
C PHE A 74 0.17 3.83 6.57
N GLU A 75 -0.99 3.34 6.98
CA GLU A 75 -2.14 3.08 6.09
C GLU A 75 -2.61 4.33 5.36
N SER A 76 -2.65 5.47 6.05
CA SER A 76 -3.04 6.73 5.42
C SER A 76 -2.03 7.17 4.35
N LEU A 77 -0.73 7.04 4.63
CA LEU A 77 0.33 7.44 3.71
C LEU A 77 0.41 6.51 2.49
N ILE A 78 0.24 5.19 2.66
CA ILE A 78 0.26 4.24 1.55
C ILE A 78 -0.95 4.39 0.61
N GLN A 79 -2.08 4.89 1.15
CA GLN A 79 -3.26 5.30 0.38
C GLN A 79 -3.10 6.68 -0.28
N GLY A 80 -1.99 7.39 -0.01
CA GLY A 80 -1.66 8.67 -0.63
C GLY A 80 -2.26 9.90 0.08
N ARG A 81 -2.69 9.79 1.33
CA ARG A 81 -3.12 10.96 2.13
C ARG A 81 -1.92 11.81 2.53
N SER A 82 -2.12 13.12 2.67
CA SER A 82 -1.07 14.02 3.10
C SER A 82 -0.88 14.00 4.63
N TYR A 83 0.29 14.43 5.11
CA TYR A 83 0.51 14.60 6.55
C TYR A 83 -0.48 15.57 7.21
N GLN A 84 -0.96 16.57 6.45
CA GLN A 84 -1.95 17.52 6.94
C GLN A 84 -3.33 16.86 7.12
N ASP A 85 -3.77 16.05 6.16
CA ASP A 85 -5.04 15.30 6.29
C ASP A 85 -5.01 14.37 7.51
N ILE A 86 -3.86 13.73 7.75
CA ILE A 86 -3.65 12.84 8.90
C ILE A 86 -3.62 13.65 10.21
N SER A 87 -2.97 14.81 10.22
CA SER A 87 -2.89 15.66 11.42
C SER A 87 -4.26 16.19 11.82
N ASP A 88 -5.10 16.53 10.84
CA ASP A 88 -6.46 17.00 11.09
C ASP A 88 -7.33 15.90 11.72
N VAL A 89 -7.19 14.64 11.27
CA VAL A 89 -7.93 13.49 11.85
C VAL A 89 -7.42 13.13 13.25
N LEU A 90 -6.12 13.21 13.49
CA LEU A 90 -5.51 12.90 14.79
C LEU A 90 -5.53 14.08 15.77
N GLU A 91 -6.10 15.22 15.37
CA GLU A 91 -6.14 16.48 16.12
C GLU A 91 -4.75 16.88 16.68
N CYS A 92 -3.73 16.76 15.84
CA CYS A 92 -2.34 17.00 16.23
C CYS A 92 -1.59 17.88 15.23
N SER A 93 -0.30 18.11 15.46
CA SER A 93 0.54 18.87 14.52
C SER A 93 1.07 17.96 13.41
N GLU A 94 1.28 18.51 12.22
CA GLU A 94 1.95 17.80 11.11
C GLU A 94 3.34 17.28 11.53
N GLN A 95 4.07 18.05 12.36
CA GLN A 95 5.36 17.64 12.89
C GLN A 95 5.26 16.38 13.77
N SER A 96 4.17 16.23 14.52
CA SER A 96 3.91 15.03 15.33
C SER A 96 3.70 13.81 14.43
N VAL A 97 2.92 13.94 13.36
CA VAL A 97 2.69 12.85 12.39
C VAL A 97 4.01 12.43 11.74
N ARG A 98 4.84 13.39 11.31
CA ARG A 98 6.16 13.11 10.76
C ARG A 98 7.05 12.39 11.77
N LEU A 99 7.08 12.84 13.02
CA LEU A 99 7.89 12.20 14.07
C LEU A 99 7.47 10.75 14.29
N TRP A 100 6.17 10.49 14.43
CA TRP A 100 5.67 9.12 14.61
C TRP A 100 5.95 8.24 13.41
N TYR A 101 5.84 8.77 12.19
CA TYR A 101 6.21 8.04 11.00
C TYR A 101 7.71 7.73 10.95
N GLU A 102 8.58 8.68 11.30
CA GLU A 102 10.02 8.42 11.40
C GLU A 102 10.34 7.35 12.44
N THR A 103 9.68 7.37 13.60
CA THR A 103 9.84 6.36 14.66
C THR A 103 9.37 4.98 14.20
N LEU A 104 8.21 4.90 13.53
CA LEU A 104 7.73 3.64 12.95
C LEU A 104 8.74 3.06 11.96
N LEU A 105 9.28 3.89 11.07
CA LEU A 105 10.26 3.45 10.09
C LEU A 105 11.54 2.92 10.74
N ASP A 106 11.98 3.49 11.86
CA ASP A 106 13.14 2.98 12.61
C ASP A 106 12.84 1.58 13.17
N LYS A 107 11.62 1.35 13.71
CA LYS A 107 11.19 0.02 14.17
C LYS A 107 11.11 -1.01 13.05
N ILE A 108 10.61 -0.61 11.87
CA ILE A 108 10.52 -1.51 10.70
C ILE A 108 11.92 -1.93 10.28
N VAL A 109 12.88 -1.00 10.22
CA VAL A 109 14.26 -1.30 9.85
C VAL A 109 14.91 -2.26 10.86
N GLU A 110 14.67 -2.06 12.16
CA GLU A 110 15.18 -2.95 13.22
C GLU A 110 14.68 -4.41 13.09
N VAL A 111 13.50 -4.64 12.52
CA VAL A 111 12.97 -5.99 12.28
C VAL A 111 13.47 -6.62 10.98
N ILE A 112 13.82 -5.80 9.99
CA ILE A 112 14.30 -6.26 8.68
C ILE A 112 15.79 -6.64 8.74
N GLU A 113 16.56 -6.07 9.68
CA GLU A 113 17.97 -6.43 9.97
C GLU A 113 18.10 -7.73 10.76
#